data_AF-A0A0B6YMJ2-F1
#
_entry.id   AF-A0A0B6YMJ2-F1
#
_cell.length_a   1.000
_cell.length_b   1.000
_cell.length_c   1.000
_cell.angle_alpha   90.00
_cell.angle_beta   90.00
_cell.angle_gamma   90.00
#
_symmetry.space_group_name_H-M   'P 1'
#
loop_
_entity.id
_entity.type
_entity.pdbx_description
1 polymer ?
#
loop_
_entity_poly.entity_id
_entity_poly.type
_entity_poly.pdbx_seq_one_letter_code
_entity_poly.pdbx_strand_id
1 'polypeptide(L)'
;DMILSRHARKLLASNQIRTLGYFSANMEDFQFVSWLKRERVRAGKVEDFVTALRDLHSQFEWPMPVLSSSAVNHLRKSRAASSSSLSSLLLD
;
A
#
# COMPACT_ATOMS: atom_id res chain seq x y z
N ASP A 1 9.03 -7.55 -23.09
CA ASP A 1 9.31 -6.20 -23.59
C ASP A 1 9.87 -5.28 -22.50
N MET A 2 11.00 -4.64 -22.77
CA MET A 2 11.67 -3.68 -21.89
C MET A 2 10.92 -2.35 -21.79
N ILE A 3 10.23 -1.91 -22.85
CA ILE A 3 9.49 -0.64 -22.88
C ILE A 3 8.24 -0.73 -22.00
N LEU A 4 7.42 -1.76 -22.21
CA LEU A 4 6.23 -2.02 -21.39
C LEU A 4 6.59 -2.19 -19.92
N SER A 5 7.62 -2.97 -19.63
CA SER A 5 8.10 -3.17 -18.26
C SER A 5 8.58 -1.87 -17.60
N ARG A 6 9.21 -0.97 -18.36
CA ARG A 6 9.66 0.33 -17.86
C ARG A 6 8.49 1.27 -17.60
N HIS A 7 7.48 1.29 -18.47
CA HIS A 7 6.30 2.11 -18.28
C HIS A 7 5.46 1.63 -17.09
N ALA A 8 5.17 0.33 -17.03
CA ALA A 8 4.48 -0.30 -15.91
C ALA A 8 5.21 -0.03 -14.57
N ARG A 9 6.55 -0.04 -14.57
CA ARG A 9 7.34 0.28 -13.38
C ARG A 9 7.14 1.72 -12.93
N LYS A 10 7.08 2.67 -13.86
CA LYS A 10 6.81 4.08 -13.54
C LYS A 10 5.43 4.23 -12.91
N LEU A 11 4.41 3.60 -13.50
CA LEU A 11 3.04 3.63 -12.96
C LEU A 11 2.98 3.03 -11.55
N LEU A 12 3.63 1.88 -11.34
CA LEU A 12 3.66 1.21 -10.04
C LEU A 12 4.39 2.06 -8.97
N ALA A 13 5.55 2.63 -9.31
CA ALA A 13 6.34 3.46 -8.40
C ALA A 13 5.67 4.80 -8.05
N SER A 14 4.79 5.30 -8.90
CA SER A 14 4.01 6.53 -8.67
C SER A 14 2.63 6.28 -8.09
N ASN A 15 2.38 5.10 -7.49
CA ASN A 15 1.09 4.67 -6.97
C ASN A 15 -0.07 4.70 -7.98
N GLN A 16 0.16 4.76 -9.29
CA GLN A 16 -0.88 4.87 -10.34
C GLN A 16 -1.50 3.49 -10.66
N ILE A 17 -2.06 2.84 -9.64
CA ILE A 17 -2.58 1.48 -9.70
C ILE A 17 -3.76 1.34 -10.66
N ARG A 18 -4.66 2.34 -10.72
CA ARG A 18 -5.80 2.33 -11.66
C ARG A 18 -5.31 2.36 -13.11
N THR A 19 -4.40 3.29 -13.41
CA THR A 19 -3.78 3.43 -14.73
C THR A 19 -2.96 2.19 -15.11
N LEU A 20 -2.24 1.60 -14.15
CA LEU A 20 -1.53 0.33 -14.34
C LEU A 20 -2.47 -0.83 -14.69
N GLY A 21 -3.65 -0.87 -14.06
CA GLY A 21 -4.72 -1.81 -14.38
C GLY A 21 -5.19 -1.68 -15.83
N TYR A 22 -5.55 -0.47 -16.26
CA TYR A 22 -5.92 -0.20 -17.66
C TYR A 22 -4.80 -0.56 -18.63
N PHE A 23 -3.57 -0.15 -18.33
CA PHE A 23 -2.41 -0.51 -19.13
C PHE A 23 -2.32 -2.03 -19.30
N SER A 24 -2.42 -2.80 -18.20
CA SER A 24 -2.32 -4.27 -18.27
C SER A 24 -3.45 -4.94 -19.05
N ALA A 25 -4.66 -4.37 -19.02
CA ALA A 25 -5.82 -4.91 -19.72
C ALA A 25 -5.77 -4.72 -21.25
N ASN A 26 -4.97 -3.76 -21.73
CA ASN A 26 -4.90 -3.39 -23.15
C ASN A 26 -3.62 -3.90 -23.84
N MET A 27 -2.79 -4.70 -23.17
CA MET A 27 -1.50 -5.15 -23.70
C MET A 27 -1.50 -6.67 -23.88
N GLU A 28 -1.62 -7.12 -25.14
CA GLU A 28 -1.78 -8.54 -25.50
C GLU A 28 -0.64 -9.44 -24.99
N ASP A 29 0.61 -8.99 -25.10
CA ASP A 29 1.79 -9.78 -24.74
C ASP A 29 2.42 -9.41 -23.38
N PHE A 30 1.76 -8.55 -22.60
CA PHE A 30 2.29 -8.14 -21.29
C PHE A 30 1.88 -9.12 -20.20
N GLN A 31 2.79 -10.03 -19.85
CA GLN A 31 2.61 -11.00 -18.76
C GLN A 31 2.57 -10.32 -17.38
N PHE A 32 1.47 -9.62 -17.08
CA PHE A 32 1.34 -8.69 -15.96
C PHE A 32 1.56 -9.36 -14.61
N VAL A 33 0.95 -10.52 -14.37
CA VAL A 33 1.08 -11.25 -13.09
C VAL A 33 2.54 -11.65 -12.84
N SER A 34 3.20 -12.22 -13.85
CA SER A 34 4.60 -12.62 -13.78
C SER A 34 5.53 -11.41 -13.60
N TRP A 35 5.23 -10.29 -14.25
CA TRP A 35 5.94 -9.04 -14.08
C TRP A 35 5.78 -8.47 -12.67
N LEU A 36 4.56 -8.42 -12.15
CA LEU A 36 4.23 -7.85 -10.85
C LEU A 36 4.89 -8.62 -9.70
N LYS A 37 4.95 -9.97 -9.79
CA LYS A 37 5.67 -10.82 -8.83
C LYS A 37 7.14 -10.41 -8.67
N ARG A 38 7.80 -9.99 -9.77
CA ARG A 38 9.21 -9.54 -9.75
C ARG A 38 9.37 -8.13 -9.21
N GLU A 39 8.39 -7.25 -9.46
CA GLU A 39 8.47 -5.84 -9.06
C GLU A 39 7.94 -5.57 -7.64
N ARG A 40 7.27 -6.54 -6.99
CA ARG A 40 6.64 -6.39 -5.65
C ARG A 40 7.57 -5.85 -4.56
N VAL A 41 8.86 -6.21 -4.60
CA VAL A 41 9.88 -5.76 -3.63
C VAL A 41 10.75 -4.62 -4.15
N ARG A 42 10.47 -4.13 -5.37
CA ARG A 42 11.19 -3.07 -6.06
C ARG A 42 10.27 -1.87 -6.20
N ALA A 43 9.76 -1.60 -7.39
CA ALA A 43 8.82 -0.50 -7.62
C ALA A 43 7.47 -0.68 -6.92
N GLY A 44 7.10 -1.91 -6.55
CA GLY A 44 5.91 -2.19 -5.74
C GLY A 44 6.11 -2.05 -4.23
N LYS A 45 7.33 -1.74 -3.77
CA LYS A 45 7.59 -1.50 -2.35
C LYS A 45 7.01 -0.15 -1.96
N VAL A 46 6.11 -0.15 -0.98
CA VAL A 46 5.51 1.07 -0.43
C VAL A 46 6.44 1.63 0.64
N GLU A 47 6.99 2.82 0.42
CA GLU A 47 7.83 3.52 1.40
C GLU A 47 7.02 4.53 2.24
N ASP A 48 6.06 5.22 1.61
CA ASP A 48 5.11 6.12 2.28
C ASP A 48 3.69 5.54 2.22
N PHE A 49 3.32 4.84 3.30
CA PHE A 49 2.00 4.23 3.43
C PHE A 49 0.86 5.25 3.46
N VAL A 50 1.09 6.46 4.00
CA VAL A 50 0.04 7.47 4.13
C VAL A 50 -0.29 8.04 2.76
N THR A 51 0.74 8.39 1.98
CA THR A 51 0.57 8.88 0.60
C THR A 51 -0.02 7.79 -0.30
N ALA A 52 0.51 6.56 -0.25
CA ALA A 52 -0.02 5.46 -1.05
C ALA A 52 -1.49 5.16 -0.77
N LEU A 53 -1.91 5.23 0.51
CA LEU A 53 -3.30 5.07 0.88
C LEU A 53 -4.18 6.21 0.34
N ARG A 54 -3.76 7.46 0.49
CA ARG A 54 -4.49 8.63 -0.05
C ARG A 54 -4.63 8.56 -1.58
N ASP A 55 -3.56 8.20 -2.27
CA ASP A 55 -3.57 8.03 -3.73
C ASP A 55 -4.56 6.94 -4.16
N LEU A 56 -4.64 5.84 -3.40
CA LEU A 56 -5.61 4.78 -3.65
C LEU A 56 -7.05 5.27 -3.50
N HIS A 57 -7.34 5.98 -2.41
CA HIS A 57 -8.67 6.58 -2.20
C HIS A 57 -9.05 7.52 -3.34
N SER A 58 -8.13 8.41 -3.74
CA SER A 58 -8.35 9.35 -4.83
C SER A 58 -8.59 8.66 -6.17
N GLN A 59 -7.81 7.62 -6.51
CA GLN A 59 -7.90 6.96 -7.81
C GLN A 59 -9.19 6.18 -8.02
N PHE A 60 -9.74 5.61 -6.95
CA PHE A 60 -10.95 4.79 -7.01
C PHE A 60 -12.19 5.52 -6.50
N GLU A 61 -12.07 6.83 -6.20
CA GLU A 61 -13.13 7.66 -5.64
C GLU A 61 -13.71 7.06 -4.34
N TRP A 62 -12.86 6.35 -3.59
CA TRP A 62 -13.27 5.74 -2.33
C TRP A 62 -13.29 6.79 -1.22
N PRO A 63 -14.29 6.79 -0.34
CA PRO A 63 -14.32 7.70 0.79
C PRO A 63 -13.11 7.46 1.70
N MET A 64 -12.54 8.55 2.23
CA MET A 64 -11.49 8.45 3.24
C MET A 64 -12.02 7.73 4.48
N PRO A 65 -11.19 6.91 5.16
CA PRO A 65 -11.62 6.22 6.36
C PRO A 65 -11.97 7.25 7.45
N VAL A 66 -13.23 7.24 7.88
CA VAL A 66 -13.68 8.06 9.01
C VAL A 66 -13.45 7.26 10.29
N LEU A 67 -12.59 7.76 11.16
CA LEU A 67 -12.38 7.14 12.47
C LEU A 67 -13.57 7.46 13.37
N SER A 68 -14.32 6.45 13.75
CA SER A 68 -15.34 6.60 14.80
C SER A 68 -14.66 6.81 16.15
N SER A 69 -15.33 7.54 17.05
CA SER A 69 -14.85 7.73 18.43
C SER A 69 -14.55 6.40 19.12
N SER A 70 -15.36 5.37 18.85
CA SER A 70 -15.13 4.01 19.35
C SER A 70 -13.84 3.39 18.80
N ALA A 71 -13.57 3.53 17.50
CA ALA A 71 -12.32 3.04 16.88
C ALA A 71 -11.08 3.74 17.46
N VAL A 72 -11.16 5.05 17.70
CA VAL A 72 -10.09 5.82 18.35
C VAL A 72 -9.83 5.29 19.76
N ASN A 73 -10.88 5.00 20.53
CA ASN A 73 -10.77 4.45 21.88
C ASN A 73 -10.13 3.05 21.88
N HIS A 74 -10.47 2.19 20.93
CA HIS A 74 -9.83 0.88 20.76
C HIS A 74 -8.33 0.99 20.44
N LEU A 75 -7.94 1.91 19.55
CA LEU A 75 -6.52 2.16 19.22
C LEU A 75 -5.73 2.66 20.44
N ARG A 76 -6.34 3.53 21.26
CA ARG A 76 -5.74 4.01 22.52
C ARG A 76 -5.52 2.88 23.52
N LYS A 77 -6.52 2.00 23.68
CA LYS A 77 -6.45 0.86 24.60
C LYS A 77 -5.40 -0.17 24.15
N SER A 78 -5.25 -0.38 22.85
CA SER A 78 -4.20 -1.24 22.27
C SER A 78 -2.79 -0.67 22.53
N ARG A 79 -2.58 0.64 22.38
CA ARG A 79 -1.29 1.29 22.72
C ARG A 79 -0.93 1.15 24.20
N ALA A 80 -1.89 1.27 25.11
CA ALA A 80 -1.65 1.11 26.54
C ALA A 80 -1.19 -0.33 26.88
N ALA A 81 -1.71 -1.34 26.19
CA ALA A 81 -1.27 -2.73 26.34
C ALA A 81 0.17 -2.95 25.84
N SER A 82 0.61 -2.20 24.82
CA SER A 82 2.00 -2.23 24.34
C SER A 82 2.98 -1.51 25.27
N SER A 83 2.55 -0.49 26.02
CA SER A 83 3.40 0.17 27.03
C SER A 83 3.59 -0.65 28.31
N SER A 84 2.65 -1.53 28.65
CA SER A 84 2.78 -2.42 29.82
C SER A 84 3.82 -3.52 29.64
N SER A 85 4.21 -3.86 28.39
CA SER A 85 5.17 -4.92 28.11
C SER A 85 6.64 -4.55 28.39
N LEU A 86 6.94 -3.28 28.65
CA LEU A 86 8.30 -2.84 29.03
C LEU A 86 8.50 -2.75 30.55
N SER A 87 7.43 -2.67 31.35
CA SER A 87 7.54 -2.68 32.82
C SER A 87 7.75 -4.08 33.40
N SER A 88 7.37 -5.14 32.68
CA SER A 88 7.53 -6.52 33.15
C SER A 88 8.93 -7.12 32.94
N LEU A 89 9.88 -6.36 32.35
CA LEU A 89 11.27 -6.80 32.13
C LEU A 89 12.29 -6.11 33.07
N LEU A 90 11.83 -5.33 34.05
CA LEU A 90 12.68 -4.61 35.03
C LEU A 90 12.51 -5.13 36.47
N LEU A 91 11.90 -6.31 36.65
CA LEU A 91 11.67 -6.94 37.95
C LEU A 91 12.03 -8.44 37.97
N ASP A 92 13.11 -8.82 37.29
CA ASP A 92 13.87 -10.05 37.60
C ASP A 92 15.35 -9.68 37.82
#